data_AF-A0A4R6PN21-F1
#
_entry.id   AF-A0A4R6PN21-F1
#
_cell.length_a   1.000
_cell.length_b   1.000
_cell.length_c   1.000
_cell.angle_alpha   90.00
_cell.angle_beta   90.00
_cell.angle_gamma   90.00
#
_symmetry.space_group_name_H-M   'P 1'
#
loop_
_entity.id
_entity.type
_entity.pdbx_description
1 polymer ?
#
loop_
_entity_poly.entity_id
_entity_poly.type
_entity_poly.pdbx_seq_one_letter_code
_entity_poly.pdbx_strand_id
1 'polypeptide(L)' 'MFADGSEAAATLTETGGDPAILVDAYRTQAGTEIAETLWPVRRSADDERRVKLGKALRSTS' A
#
# COMPACT_ATOMS: atom_id res chain seq x y z
N MET A 1 10.47 -2.12 -1.42
CA MET A 1 10.79 -3.53 -1.14
C MET A 1 10.10 -3.96 0.14
N PHE A 2 9.42 -5.09 0.13
CA PHE A 2 8.77 -5.68 1.29
C PHE A 2 9.77 -6.49 2.13
N ALA A 3 9.38 -6.85 3.37
CA ALA A 3 10.25 -7.58 4.29
C ALA A 3 10.64 -8.99 3.79
N ASP A 4 9.84 -9.57 2.91
CA ASP A 4 10.13 -10.84 2.24
C ASP A 4 11.05 -10.68 1.02
N GLY A 5 11.49 -9.45 0.70
CA GLY A 5 12.33 -9.13 -0.44
C GLY A 5 11.61 -9.05 -1.78
N SER A 6 10.27 -9.10 -1.79
CA SER A 6 9.50 -8.81 -3.00
C SER A 6 9.45 -7.29 -3.29
N GLU A 7 9.22 -6.97 -4.55
CA GLU A 7 9.04 -5.59 -5.03
C GLU A 7 7.71 -5.48 -5.77
N ALA A 8 7.06 -4.33 -5.61
CA ALA A 8 5.84 -3.99 -6.31
C ALA A 8 5.87 -2.52 -6.69
N ALA A 9 5.23 -2.18 -7.82
CA ALA A 9 4.98 -0.80 -8.16
C ALA A 9 3.96 -0.21 -7.16
N ALA A 10 4.20 1.03 -6.76
CA ALA A 10 3.33 1.75 -5.85
C ALA A 10 3.12 3.18 -6.35
N THR A 11 1.88 3.64 -6.30
CA THR A 11 1.47 4.98 -6.75
C THR A 11 0.76 5.71 -5.63
N LEU A 12 1.09 6.99 -5.43
CA LEU A 12 0.32 7.86 -4.55
C LEU A 12 -0.97 8.28 -5.25
N THR A 13 -2.11 8.06 -4.62
CA THR A 13 -3.45 8.33 -5.15
C THR A 13 -4.36 8.92 -4.06
N GLU A 14 -5.64 9.09 -4.36
CA GLU A 14 -6.67 9.55 -3.42
C GLU A 14 -7.85 8.58 -3.41
N THR A 15 -8.44 8.34 -2.23
CA THR A 15 -9.67 7.56 -2.05
C THR A 15 -10.61 8.32 -1.12
N GLY A 16 -11.84 8.60 -1.57
CA GLY A 16 -12.80 9.37 -0.77
C GLY A 16 -12.32 10.77 -0.36
N GLY A 17 -11.36 11.36 -1.10
CA GLY A 17 -10.75 12.66 -0.79
C GLY A 17 -9.57 12.60 0.18
N ASP A 18 -9.20 11.41 0.66
CA ASP A 18 -8.01 11.19 1.50
C ASP A 18 -6.86 10.59 0.69
N PRO A 19 -5.60 10.94 0.98
CA PRO A 19 -4.45 10.36 0.31
C PRO A 19 -4.32 8.86 0.63
N ALA A 20 -3.89 8.08 -0.36
CA ALA A 20 -3.66 6.66 -0.27
C ALA A 20 -2.47 6.22 -1.13
N ILE A 21 -1.92 5.04 -0.82
CA ILE A 21 -0.95 4.35 -1.66
C ILE A 21 -1.65 3.15 -2.29
N LEU A 22 -1.66 3.11 -3.62
CA LEU A 22 -2.04 1.93 -4.39
C LEU A 22 -0.79 1.10 -4.65
N VAL A 23 -0.85 -0.19 -4.36
CA VAL A 23 0.20 -1.15 -4.72
C VAL A 23 -0.39 -2.15 -5.70
N ASP A 24 0.25 -2.25 -6.87
CA ASP A 24 -0.16 -3.17 -7.93
C ASP A 24 -0.04 -4.62 -7.48
N ALA A 25 -0.76 -5.51 -8.14
CA ALA A 25 -0.64 -6.94 -7.88
C ALA A 25 0.81 -7.42 -8.06
N TYR A 26 1.30 -8.23 -7.13
CA TYR A 26 2.67 -8.72 -7.14
C TYR A 26 2.75 -10.13 -6.57
N ARG A 27 3.86 -10.82 -6.84
CA ARG A 27 4.14 -12.15 -6.30
C ARG A 27 5.22 -12.07 -5.23
N THR A 28 4.95 -12.67 -4.08
CA THR A 28 5.95 -12.81 -3.00
C THR A 28 7.08 -13.74 -3.43
N GLN A 29 8.22 -13.70 -2.73
CA GLN A 29 9.31 -14.66 -2.98
C GLN A 29 8.88 -16.13 -2.77
N ALA A 30 7.88 -16.36 -1.93
CA ALA A 30 7.29 -17.70 -1.71
C ALA A 30 6.35 -18.16 -2.83
N GLY A 31 6.12 -17.33 -3.86
CA GLY A 31 5.25 -17.64 -5.00
C GLY A 31 3.78 -17.28 -4.78
N THR A 32 3.42 -16.68 -3.64
CA THR A 32 2.04 -16.25 -3.36
C THR A 32 1.71 -15.00 -4.15
N GLU A 33 0.61 -15.02 -4.88
CA GLU A 33 0.10 -13.84 -5.55
C GLU A 33 -0.70 -12.97 -4.57
N ILE A 34 -0.35 -11.69 -4.50
CA ILE A 34 -1.04 -10.67 -3.74
C ILE A 34 -1.74 -9.77 -4.75
N ALA A 35 -3.07 -9.71 -4.66
CA ALA A 35 -3.86 -8.83 -5.50
C ALA A 35 -3.57 -7.35 -5.20
N GLU A 36 -3.93 -6.50 -6.16
CA GLU A 36 -3.90 -5.05 -6.00
C GLU A 36 -4.52 -4.63 -4.65
N THR A 37 -3.78 -3.81 -3.91
CA THR A 37 -4.17 -3.40 -2.56
C THR A 37 -4.00 -1.90 -2.39
N LEU A 38 -5.01 -1.27 -1.81
CA LEU A 38 -5.01 0.15 -1.50
C LEU A 38 -4.87 0.37 0.01
N TRP A 39 -3.94 1.24 0.40
CA TRP A 39 -3.72 1.63 1.79
C TRP A 39 -3.95 3.14 1.96
N PRO A 40 -5.00 3.55 2.71
CA PRO A 40 -5.15 4.95 3.11
C PRO A 40 -3.92 5.38 3.92
N VAL A 41 -3.45 6.61 3.74
CA VAL A 41 -2.31 7.14 4.50
C VAL A 41 -2.74 8.29 5.40
N ARG A 42 -2.21 8.30 6.62
CA ARG A 42 -2.36 9.44 7.53
C ARG A 42 -0.98 9.96 7.89
N ARG A 43 -0.77 11.28 7.78
CA ARG A 43 0.46 11.91 8.26
C ARG A 43 0.51 11.80 9.78
N SER A 44 1.68 11.45 10.31
CA SER A 44 1.90 11.54 11.76
C SER A 44 2.13 13.00 12.12
N ALA A 45 1.54 13.47 13.22
CA ALA A 45 1.73 14.85 13.68
C ALA A 45 3.18 15.14 14.11
N ASP A 46 3.93 14.10 14.48
CA ASP A 46 5.26 14.21 15.09
C ASP A 46 6.44 14.14 14.10
N ASP A 47 6.22 13.66 12.86
CA ASP A 47 7.28 13.53 11.86
C ASP A 47 6.69 13.55 10.44
N GLU A 48 6.87 14.66 9.73
CA GLU A 48 6.36 14.86 8.37
C GLU A 48 6.93 13.87 7.35
N ARG A 49 8.03 13.18 7.68
CA ARG A 49 8.65 12.19 6.79
C ARG A 49 8.03 10.80 6.91
N ARG A 50 7.16 10.57 7.90
CA ARG A 50 6.55 9.26 8.18
C ARG A 50 5.05 9.31 8.05
N VAL A 51 4.52 8.46 7.19
CA VAL A 51 3.08 8.21 7.06
C VAL A 51 2.71 6.89 7.73
N LYS A 52 1.55 6.86 8.39
CA LYS A 52 0.95 5.61 8.87
C LYS A 52 0.02 5.07 7.80
N LEU A 53 0.24 3.82 7.42
CA LEU A 53 -0.68 3.07 6.57
C LEU A 53 -1.90 2.65 7.39
N GLY A 54 -3.09 2.88 6.84
CA GLY A 54 -4.36 2.41 7.37
C GLY A 54 -4.60 0.93 7.08
N LYS A 55 -5.83 0.47 7.31
CA LYS A 55 -6.22 -0.90 6.98
C LYS A 55 -6.21 -1.10 5.46
N ALA A 56 -5.65 -2.22 5.02
CA ALA A 56 -5.67 -2.64 3.62
C ALA A 56 -7.11 -2.73 3.11
N LEU A 57 -7.39 -2.04 2.01
CA LEU A 57 -8.62 -2.17 1.23
C LEU A 57 -8.26 -2.98 -0.02
N ARG A 58 -8.86 -4.16 -0.14
CA ARG A 58 -8.68 -5.04 -1.31
C ARG A 58 -9.93 -4.97 -2.15
N SER A 59 -9.76 -4.79 -3.46
CA SER A 59 -10.87 -5.02 -4.39
C SER A 59 -11.12 -6.51 -4.43
N THR A 60 -12.24 -6.96 -3.86
CA THR A 60 -12.76 -8.31 -4.10
C THR A 60 -13.50 -8.28 -5.42
N SER A 61 -12.74 -8.30 -6.51
CA SER A 61 -13.29 -8.53 -7.85
C SER A 61 -13.75 -9.99 -7.98
#